data_AF-A0A957N802-F1
#
_entry.id   AF-A0A957N802-F1
#
_cell.length_a   1.000
_cell.length_b   1.000
_cell.length_c   1.000
_cell.angle_alpha   90.00
_cell.angle_beta   90.00
_cell.angle_gamma   90.00
#
_symmetry.space_group_name_H-M   'P 1'
#
loop_
_entity.id
_entity.type
_entity.pdbx_description
1 polymer ?
#
loop_
_entity_poly.entity_id
_entity_poly.type
_entity_poly.pdbx_seq_one_letter_code
_entity_poly.pdbx_strand_id
1 'polypeptide(L)'
;MPELIDGCVKPARGPIAPVGQSVAPAGGATPSQEVTHVLARVGKEAIDFEASAYVEGVGFQPVKLSDYRGKWIVLCFYPGDFTFV
;
A
#
# COMPACT_ATOMS: atom_id res chain seq x y z
N MET A 1 -20.32 9.80 -23.78
CA MET A 1 -20.05 8.68 -22.85
C MET A 1 -18.54 8.52 -22.84
N PRO A 2 -17.84 8.91 -21.76
CA PRO A 2 -16.39 8.70 -21.70
C PRO A 2 -16.12 7.20 -21.80
N GLU A 3 -15.25 6.81 -22.73
CA GLU A 3 -14.86 5.43 -22.95
C GLU A 3 -14.30 4.84 -21.65
N LEU A 4 -14.82 3.68 -21.24
CA LEU A 4 -14.34 2.97 -20.07
C LEU A 4 -13.02 2.28 -20.45
N ILE A 5 -11.91 2.99 -20.29
CA ILE A 5 -10.53 2.51 -20.51
C ILE A 5 -10.03 1.59 -19.38
N ASP A 6 -10.92 1.06 -18.55
CA ASP A 6 -10.55 0.28 -17.38
C ASP A 6 -10.67 -1.22 -17.69
N GLY A 7 -9.60 -1.75 -18.29
CA GLY A 7 -9.36 -3.20 -18.33
C GLY A 7 -9.15 -3.78 -16.93
N CYS A 8 -9.11 -5.11 -16.82
CA CYS A 8 -8.89 -5.82 -15.56
C CYS A 8 -7.67 -5.26 -14.81
N VAL A 9 -7.89 -4.65 -13.63
CA VAL A 9 -6.85 -3.98 -12.84
C VAL A 9 -5.82 -5.02 -12.39
N LYS A 10 -4.53 -4.69 -12.55
CA LYS A 10 -3.44 -5.56 -12.08
C LYS A 10 -3.42 -5.59 -10.54
N PRO A 11 -3.24 -6.76 -9.91
CA PRO A 11 -3.10 -6.84 -8.47
C PRO A 11 -1.89 -6.02 -8.00
N ALA A 12 -2.12 -5.12 -7.05
CA ALA A 12 -1.04 -4.35 -6.45
C ALA A 12 -0.24 -5.19 -5.46
N ARG A 13 1.05 -4.89 -5.32
CA ARG A 13 1.97 -5.66 -4.48
C ARG A 13 1.78 -5.41 -2.98
N GLY A 14 1.16 -4.30 -2.59
CA GLY A 14 1.04 -3.88 -1.20
C GLY A 14 2.38 -3.42 -0.62
N PRO A 15 2.57 -3.48 0.72
CA PRO A 15 3.82 -3.10 1.37
C PRO A 15 5.01 -3.94 0.89
N ILE A 16 6.05 -3.27 0.41
CA ILE A 16 7.29 -3.88 -0.08
C ILE A 16 8.25 -3.92 1.11
N ALA A 17 8.36 -5.09 1.74
CA ALA A 17 9.28 -5.30 2.86
C ALA A 17 10.73 -5.04 2.41
N PRO A 18 11.55 -4.34 3.23
CA PRO A 18 12.98 -4.22 2.96
C PRO A 18 13.62 -5.61 2.92
N VAL A 19 14.38 -5.90 1.87
CA VAL A 19 15.18 -7.12 1.72
C VAL A 19 16.17 -7.20 2.88
N GLY A 20 15.80 -7.91 3.94
CA GLY A 20 16.57 -7.95 5.18
C GLY A 20 15.85 -8.57 6.39
N GLN A 21 14.53 -8.77 6.34
CA GLN A 21 13.81 -9.56 7.35
C GLN A 21 13.36 -10.89 6.75
N SER A 22 14.29 -11.85 6.69
CA SER A 22 13.95 -13.26 6.56
C SER A 22 13.34 -13.72 7.87
N VAL A 23 12.01 -13.73 7.97
CA VAL A 23 11.32 -14.53 8.99
C VAL A 23 11.24 -15.94 8.41
N ALA A 24 12.20 -16.79 8.77
CA ALA A 24 12.15 -18.21 8.47
C ALA A 24 10.84 -18.81 9.04
N PRO A 25 10.13 -19.69 8.32
CA PRO A 25 8.98 -20.37 8.88
C PRO A 25 9.50 -21.49 9.80
N ALA A 26 9.56 -21.22 11.10
CA ALA A 26 9.62 -22.29 12.09
C ALA A 26 8.20 -22.83 12.26
N GLY A 27 7.99 -24.09 11.84
CA GLY A 27 6.72 -24.78 11.97
C GLY A 27 6.26 -24.83 13.43
N GLY A 28 5.00 -24.50 13.64
CA GLY A 28 4.31 -24.60 14.92
C GLY A 28 3.01 -23.81 14.89
N ALA A 29 1.88 -24.51 14.98
CA ALA A 29 0.58 -23.88 15.12
C ALA A 29 0.43 -23.25 16.52
N THR A 30 0.21 -21.94 16.59
CA THR A 30 -0.24 -21.22 17.80
C THR A 30 -0.96 -19.91 17.39
N PRO A 31 -1.85 -19.38 18.25
CA PRO A 31 -3.07 -18.66 17.87
C PRO A 31 -2.79 -17.28 17.27
N SER A 32 -3.77 -16.78 16.50
CA SER A 32 -3.83 -15.42 15.95
C SER A 32 -3.77 -14.37 17.07
N GLN A 33 -2.56 -14.09 17.56
CA GLN A 33 -2.26 -12.87 18.27
C GLN A 33 -2.31 -11.76 17.23
N GLU A 34 -3.18 -10.79 17.45
CA GLU A 34 -3.26 -9.58 16.64
C GLU A 34 -1.92 -8.86 16.79
N VAL A 35 -1.01 -9.09 15.84
CA VAL A 35 0.31 -8.51 15.92
C VAL A 35 0.21 -7.08 15.47
N THR A 36 0.08 -6.15 16.42
CA THR A 36 0.26 -4.72 16.19
C THR A 36 1.74 -4.44 15.91
N HIS A 37 2.23 -4.88 14.76
CA HIS A 37 3.50 -4.41 14.25
C HIS A 37 3.29 -3.01 13.69
N VAL A 38 3.59 -2.00 14.52
CA VAL A 38 3.73 -0.62 14.04
C VAL A 38 4.97 -0.56 13.15
N LEU A 39 4.72 -0.76 11.86
CA LEU A 39 5.70 -0.84 10.79
C LEU A 39 6.27 0.55 10.44
N ALA A 40 5.43 1.60 10.50
CA ALA A 40 5.83 2.97 10.24
C ALA A 40 6.43 3.65 11.49
N ARG A 41 7.60 4.29 11.36
CA ARG A 41 8.28 4.98 12.47
C ARG A 41 8.72 6.39 12.05
N VAL A 42 8.47 7.38 12.90
CA VAL A 42 8.88 8.78 12.68
C VAL A 42 10.41 8.87 12.58
N GLY A 43 10.89 9.65 11.62
CA GLY A 43 12.33 9.83 11.36
C GLY A 43 13.02 8.61 10.74
N LYS A 44 12.27 7.53 10.44
CA LYS A 44 12.73 6.42 9.60
C LYS A 44 12.15 6.57 8.21
N GLU A 45 12.80 5.92 7.26
CA GLU A 45 12.30 5.83 5.90
C GLU A 45 10.92 5.17 5.89
N ALA A 46 9.99 5.77 5.16
CA ALA A 46 8.65 5.21 4.99
C ALA A 46 8.75 3.89 4.20
N ILE A 47 7.94 2.91 4.61
CA ILE A 47 7.89 1.61 3.92
C ILE A 47 7.30 1.82 2.53
N ASP A 48 8.04 1.39 1.52
CA ASP A 48 7.56 1.46 0.15
C ASP A 48 6.36 0.52 -0.02
N PHE A 49 5.41 0.92 -0.85
CA PHE A 49 4.26 0.10 -1.17
C PHE A 49 3.80 0.37 -2.60
N GLU A 50 3.18 -0.63 -3.20
CA GLU A 50 2.50 -0.50 -4.48
C GLU A 50 0.99 -0.67 -4.28
N ALA A 51 0.21 0.29 -4.76
CA ALA A 51 -1.24 0.28 -4.71
C ALA A 51 -1.84 0.58 -6.09
N SER A 52 -3.02 0.04 -6.39
CA SER A 52 -3.80 0.46 -7.55
C SER A 52 -4.56 1.72 -7.18
N ALA A 53 -4.35 2.81 -7.90
CA ALA A 53 -4.99 4.09 -7.65
C ALA A 53 -5.63 4.64 -8.93
N TYR A 54 -6.75 5.33 -8.79
CA TYR A 54 -7.32 6.12 -9.86
C TYR A 54 -6.63 7.48 -9.92
N VAL A 55 -6.08 7.83 -11.09
CA VAL A 55 -5.47 9.13 -11.34
C VAL A 55 -6.29 9.87 -12.40
N GLU A 56 -6.72 11.08 -12.07
CA GLU A 56 -7.53 11.92 -12.97
C GLU A 56 -6.84 12.06 -14.33
N GLY A 57 -7.60 11.85 -15.40
CA GLY A 57 -7.11 11.93 -16.78
C GLY A 57 -6.29 10.73 -17.27
N VAL A 58 -5.90 9.80 -16.38
CA VAL A 58 -5.16 8.59 -16.74
C VAL A 58 -5.99 7.32 -16.55
N GLY A 59 -6.82 7.27 -15.51
CA GLY A 59 -7.57 6.07 -15.11
C GLY A 59 -6.87 5.28 -14.01
N PHE A 60 -7.19 3.99 -13.87
CA PHE A 60 -6.55 3.13 -12.87
C PHE A 60 -5.13 2.75 -13.28
N GLN A 61 -4.17 3.00 -12.39
CA GLN A 61 -2.78 2.60 -12.58
C GLN A 61 -2.10 2.18 -11.27
N PRO A 62 -1.08 1.31 -11.33
CA PRO A 62 -0.24 1.05 -10.16
C PRO A 62 0.58 2.30 -9.82
N VAL A 63 0.58 2.67 -8.54
CA VAL A 63 1.39 3.76 -7.98
C VAL A 63 2.30 3.22 -6.89
N LYS A 64 3.54 3.68 -6.84
CA LYS A 64 4.49 3.34 -5.77
C LYS A 64 4.85 4.56 -4.95
N LEU A 65 5.07 4.36 -3.65
CA LEU A 65 5.55 5.43 -2.78
C LEU A 65 6.92 5.96 -3.24
N SER A 66 7.78 5.07 -3.73
CA SER A 66 9.10 5.41 -4.28
C SER A 66 9.05 6.29 -5.53
N ASP A 67 7.96 6.34 -6.29
CA ASP A 67 7.83 7.20 -7.47
C ASP A 67 7.76 8.71 -7.10
N TYR A 68 7.46 9.02 -5.83
CA TYR A 68 7.30 10.39 -5.33
C TYR A 68 8.52 10.93 -4.58
N ARG A 69 9.68 10.25 -4.65
CA ARG A 69 10.93 10.72 -4.03
C ARG A 69 11.29 12.13 -4.47
N GLY A 70 11.79 12.93 -3.53
CA GLY A 70 12.16 14.33 -3.77
C GLY A 70 10.98 15.32 -3.68
N LYS A 71 9.76 14.85 -3.44
CA LYS A 71 8.59 15.69 -3.14
C LYS A 71 8.13 15.44 -1.71
N TRP A 72 7.57 16.47 -1.08
CA TRP A 72 6.80 16.28 0.14
C TRP A 72 5.46 15.62 -0.21
N ILE A 73 5.09 14.61 0.57
CA ILE A 73 3.86 13.85 0.39
C ILE A 73 3.10 13.79 1.71
N VAL A 74 1.77 13.74 1.61
CA VAL A 74 0.87 13.49 2.73
C VAL A 74 0.07 12.24 2.37
N LEU A 75 0.14 11.20 3.22
CA LEU A 75 -0.61 9.95 3.04
C LEU A 75 -1.66 9.85 4.13
N CYS A 76 -2.93 9.79 3.73
CA CYS A 76 -4.07 9.70 4.64
C CYS A 76 -4.78 8.36 4.45
N PHE A 77 -5.03 7.66 5.54
CA PHE A 77 -5.89 6.48 5.56
C PHE A 77 -7.27 6.88 6.11
N TYR A 78 -8.33 6.36 5.51
CA TYR A 78 -9.71 6.57 5.98
C TYR A 78 -10.46 5.23 6.03
N PRO A 79 -11.53 5.10 6.84
CA PRO A 79 -12.13 3.80 7.15
C PRO A 79 -12.88 3.13 5.99
N GLY A 80 -13.52 3.91 5.11
CA GLY A 80 -14.27 3.35 4.00
C GLY A 80 -14.92 4.41 3.11
N ASP A 81 -15.27 3.99 1.89
CA ASP A 81 -15.99 4.81 0.93
C ASP A 81 -17.49 4.87 1.28
N PHE A 82 -18.14 6.00 0.96
CA PHE A 82 -19.57 6.22 1.18
C PHE A 82 -20.05 6.05 2.64
N THR A 83 -19.15 6.25 3.61
CA THR A 83 -19.50 6.32 5.03
C THR A 83 -19.91 7.74 5.45
N PHE A 84 -20.46 7.87 6.64
CA PHE A 84 -20.81 9.17 7.22
C PHE A 84 -19.57 9.99 7.58
N VAL A 85 -19.70 11.31 7.51
CA VAL A 85 -18.76 12.31 8.05
C VAL A 85 -19.34 12.96 9.30
#